data_AF-A0AAV5FUL9-F1
#
_entry.id   AF-A0AAV5FUL9-F1
#
_cell.length_a   1.000
_cell.length_b   1.000
_cell.length_c   1.000
_cell.angle_alpha   90.00
_cell.angle_beta   90.00
_cell.angle_gamma   90.00
#
_symmetry.space_group_name_H-M   'P 1'
#
loop_
_entity.id
_entity.type
_entity.pdbx_description
1 polymer ?
#
loop_
_entity_poly.entity_id
_entity_poly.type
_entity_poly.pdbx_seq_one_letter_code
_entity_poly.pdbx_strand_id
1 'polypeptide(L)'
;MRAVVQRVLSASVEVLNMRLFPNDKTGKAWDQSVMQRKFDVLLVSQFTLYGILKGNKPDFHVAMPPAKAKPFYAALVEKFQRLYSADTVKDGVFGAMMKVLF
;
A
#
# COMPACT_ATOMS: atom_id res chain seq x y z
N MET A 1 10.70 -0.80 -17.60
CA MET A 1 9.80 -1.62 -16.75
C MET A 1 10.50 -2.24 -15.53
N ARG A 2 11.65 -2.91 -15.68
CA ARG A 2 12.38 -3.54 -14.55
C ARG A 2 12.76 -2.57 -13.41
N ALA A 3 13.23 -1.36 -13.71
CA ALA A 3 13.64 -0.39 -12.68
C ALA A 3 12.46 0.17 -11.84
N VAL A 4 11.31 0.43 -12.47
CA VAL A 4 10.10 0.91 -11.77
C VAL A 4 9.55 -0.19 -10.86
N VAL A 5 9.51 -1.43 -11.36
CA VAL A 5 9.10 -2.60 -10.56
C VAL A 5 10.04 -2.74 -9.35
N GLN A 6 11.36 -2.68 -9.53
CA GLN A 6 12.32 -2.79 -8.44
C GLN A 6 12.13 -1.71 -7.35
N ARG A 7 11.75 -0.48 -7.73
CA ARG A 7 11.52 0.64 -6.80
C ARG A 7 10.22 0.51 -6.00
N VAL A 8 9.15 -0.01 -6.62
CA VAL A 8 7.91 -0.31 -5.89
C VAL A 8 8.11 -1.53 -4.98
N LEU A 9 8.92 -2.49 -5.43
CA LEU A 9 9.30 -3.63 -4.62
C LEU A 9 10.15 -3.22 -3.40
N SER A 10 11.06 -2.24 -3.51
CA SER A 10 11.79 -1.75 -2.33
C SER A 10 10.86 -1.01 -1.36
N ALA A 11 9.87 -0.28 -1.87
CA ALA A 11 8.89 0.43 -1.05
C ALA A 11 8.08 -0.50 -0.12
N SER A 12 7.87 -1.78 -0.47
CA SER A 12 7.17 -2.72 0.42
C SER A 12 7.89 -2.91 1.77
N VAL A 13 9.22 -2.98 1.74
CA VAL A 13 10.05 -3.12 2.95
C VAL A 13 10.00 -1.84 3.76
N GLU A 14 10.07 -0.68 3.09
CA GLU A 14 10.01 0.63 3.73
C GLU A 14 8.65 0.84 4.43
N VAL A 15 7.54 0.49 3.79
CA VAL A 15 6.19 0.61 4.37
C VAL A 15 6.04 -0.26 5.62
N LEU A 16 6.46 -1.52 5.58
CA LEU A 16 6.35 -2.44 6.73
C LEU A 16 7.25 -2.03 7.91
N ASN A 17 8.37 -1.35 7.65
CA ASN A 17 9.31 -0.91 8.67
C ASN A 17 9.11 0.56 9.09
N MET A 18 8.17 1.28 8.48
CA MET A 18 7.91 2.68 8.78
C MET A 18 7.46 2.85 10.23
N ARG A 19 8.14 3.72 10.98
CA ARG A 19 7.89 3.94 12.41
C ARG A 19 6.79 4.97 12.61
N LEU A 20 5.55 4.50 12.58
CA LEU A 20 4.36 5.34 12.68
C LEU A 20 3.70 5.30 14.06
N PHE A 21 4.02 4.30 14.88
CA PHE A 21 3.33 4.06 16.15
C PHE A 21 4.18 4.48 17.35
N PRO A 22 3.56 4.96 18.43
CA PRO A 22 4.27 5.25 19.65
C PRO A 22 4.77 3.97 20.32
N ASN A 23 5.79 4.13 21.14
CA ASN A 23 6.26 3.09 22.04
C ASN A 23 5.53 3.20 23.39
N ASP A 24 4.66 2.24 23.68
CA ASP A 24 3.82 2.27 24.90
C ASP A 24 4.65 2.21 26.19
N LYS A 25 5.89 1.70 26.15
CA LYS A 25 6.76 1.63 27.33
C LYS A 25 7.53 2.91 27.58
N THR A 26 8.01 3.56 26.53
CA THR A 26 8.86 4.76 26.65
C THR A 26 8.11 6.06 26.41
N GLY A 27 6.88 6.00 25.89
CA GLY A 27 6.09 7.16 25.48
C GLY A 27 6.60 7.85 24.21
N LYS A 28 7.68 7.36 23.60
CA LYS A 28 8.28 8.01 22.43
C LYS A 28 7.38 7.88 21.20
N ALA A 29 7.01 9.02 20.62
CA ALA A 29 6.29 9.08 19.35
C ALA A 29 7.17 8.62 18.17
N TRP A 30 6.55 8.11 17.10
CA TRP A 30 7.22 7.70 15.85
C TRP A 30 8.36 6.69 16.06
N ASP A 31 8.10 5.61 16.80
CA ASP A 31 9.16 4.69 17.25
C ASP A 31 8.96 3.25 16.79
N GLN A 32 7.71 2.78 16.70
CA GLN A 32 7.38 1.40 16.39
C GLN A 32 6.75 1.27 15.00
N SER A 33 7.11 0.22 14.27
CA SER A 33 6.50 -0.14 12.98
C SER A 33 5.30 -1.08 13.12
N VAL A 34 4.54 -1.28 12.04
CA VAL A 34 3.41 -2.21 12.01
C VAL A 34 3.85 -3.64 12.39
N MET A 35 5.03 -4.04 11.93
CA MET A 35 5.60 -5.36 12.24
C MET A 35 5.92 -5.50 13.73
N GLN A 36 6.53 -4.48 14.34
CA GLN A 36 6.87 -4.49 15.77
C GLN A 36 5.61 -4.50 16.66
N ARG A 37 4.55 -3.84 16.21
CA ARG A 37 3.24 -3.82 16.88
C ARG A 37 2.41 -5.08 16.64
N LYS A 38 2.79 -5.93 15.67
CA LYS A 38 1.99 -7.08 15.22
C LYS A 38 0.58 -6.69 14.78
N PHE A 39 0.46 -5.56 14.09
CA PHE A 39 -0.82 -5.06 13.58
C PHE A 39 -1.11 -5.61 12.18
N ASP A 40 -2.39 -5.65 11.83
CA ASP A 40 -2.83 -6.04 10.49
C ASP A 40 -2.56 -4.93 9.46
N VAL A 41 -2.39 -5.34 8.20
CA VAL A 41 -2.17 -4.49 7.05
C VAL A 41 -3.28 -4.73 6.04
N LEU A 42 -4.05 -3.69 5.71
CA LEU A 42 -5.01 -3.73 4.61
C LEU A 42 -4.47 -2.95 3.40
N LEU A 43 -4.23 -3.65 2.30
CA LEU A 43 -3.83 -3.05 1.03
C LEU A 43 -5.07 -2.75 0.19
N VAL A 44 -5.20 -1.53 -0.33
CA VAL A 44 -6.28 -1.14 -1.26
C VAL A 44 -5.68 -0.44 -2.47
N SER A 45 -6.02 -0.90 -3.68
CA SER A 45 -5.60 -0.24 -4.91
C SER A 45 -6.31 1.11 -5.07
N GLN A 46 -5.54 2.21 -5.14
CA GLN A 46 -6.11 3.58 -5.26
C GLN A 46 -5.44 4.36 -6.41
N PHE A 47 -6.06 4.33 -7.60
CA PHE A 47 -5.53 5.05 -8.77
C PHE A 47 -5.76 6.57 -8.69
N THR A 48 -6.72 7.02 -7.89
CA THR A 48 -7.06 8.45 -7.78
C THR A 48 -5.95 9.30 -7.16
N LEU A 49 -4.99 8.67 -6.45
CA LEU A 49 -3.76 9.33 -5.96
C LEU A 49 -2.89 9.87 -7.11
N TYR A 50 -3.05 9.35 -8.32
CA TYR A 50 -2.41 9.83 -9.54
C TYR A 50 -3.28 10.87 -10.29
N GLY A 51 -4.28 11.44 -9.62
CA GLY A 51 -5.15 12.47 -10.19
C GLY A 51 -4.43 13.80 -10.38
N ILE A 52 -4.61 14.39 -11.56
CA ILE A 52 -4.22 15.77 -11.89
C ILE A 52 -5.51 16.54 -12.17
N LEU A 53 -5.60 17.80 -11.75
CA LEU A 53 -6.75 18.64 -12.04
C LEU A 53 -6.54 19.43 -13.34
N LYS A 54 -7.47 19.28 -14.29
CA LYS A 54 -7.62 20.17 -15.45
C LYS A 54 -8.81 21.09 -15.20
N GLY A 55 -8.54 22.24 -14.57
CA GLY A 55 -9.60 23.06 -13.97
C GLY A 55 -10.19 22.35 -12.75
N ASN A 56 -11.50 22.07 -12.78
CA ASN A 56 -12.21 21.29 -11.74
C ASN A 56 -12.40 19.81 -12.11
N LYS A 57 -11.96 19.38 -13.30
CA LYS A 57 -12.10 17.99 -13.75
C LYS A 57 -10.85 17.19 -13.37
N PRO A 58 -10.99 16.07 -12.63
CA PRO A 58 -9.88 15.18 -12.38
C PRO A 58 -9.52 14.40 -13.65
N ASP A 59 -8.23 14.25 -13.88
CA ASP A 59 -7.60 13.52 -14.96
C ASP A 59 -6.63 12.49 -14.38
N PHE A 60 -6.75 11.24 -14.77
CA PHE A 60 -5.97 10.12 -14.25
C PHE A 60 -5.08 9.47 -15.31
N HIS A 61 -4.78 10.17 -16.41
CA HIS A 61 -3.99 9.63 -17.53
C HIS A 61 -2.58 9.13 -17.13
N VAL A 62 -2.03 9.61 -16.02
CA VAL A 62 -0.72 9.17 -15.50
C VAL A 62 -0.80 7.89 -14.67
N ALA A 63 -2.01 7.44 -14.29
CA ALA A 63 -2.21 6.18 -13.60
C ALA A 63 -1.94 5.00 -14.54
N MET A 64 -1.46 3.89 -13.96
CA MET A 64 -1.25 2.66 -14.71
C MET A 64 -2.59 2.13 -15.26
N PRO A 65 -2.68 1.73 -16.55
CA PRO A 65 -3.90 1.19 -17.12
C PRO A 65 -4.39 -0.07 -16.36
N PRO A 66 -5.71 -0.29 -16.20
CA PRO A 66 -6.26 -1.38 -15.39
C PRO A 66 -5.71 -2.78 -15.72
N ALA A 67 -5.54 -3.06 -17.02
CA ALA A 67 -5.01 -4.34 -17.50
C ALA A 67 -3.60 -4.67 -17.00
N LYS A 68 -2.76 -3.64 -16.79
CA LYS A 68 -1.42 -3.78 -16.21
C LYS A 68 -1.42 -3.64 -14.69
N ALA A 69 -2.29 -2.78 -14.16
CA ALA A 69 -2.37 -2.48 -12.73
C ALA A 69 -2.88 -3.67 -11.91
N LYS A 70 -3.85 -4.45 -12.43
CA LYS A 70 -4.39 -5.63 -11.72
C LYS A 70 -3.31 -6.69 -11.40
N PRO A 71 -2.56 -7.23 -12.38
CA PRO A 71 -1.50 -8.21 -12.08
C PRO A 71 -0.36 -7.59 -11.26
N PHE A 72 -0.07 -6.30 -11.46
CA PHE A 72 0.93 -5.59 -10.67
C PHE A 72 0.55 -5.51 -9.18
N TYR A 73 -0.70 -5.14 -8.89
CA TYR A 73 -1.23 -5.08 -7.54
C TYR A 73 -1.24 -6.46 -6.86
N ALA A 74 -1.67 -7.51 -7.57
CA ALA A 74 -1.64 -8.87 -7.04
C ALA A 74 -0.22 -9.32 -6.65
N ALA A 75 0.78 -9.04 -7.49
CA ALA A 75 2.18 -9.33 -7.17
C ALA A 75 2.70 -8.52 -5.98
N LEU A 76 2.20 -7.28 -5.80
CA LEU A 76 2.52 -6.45 -4.63
C LEU A 76 1.94 -7.05 -3.34
N VAL A 77 0.67 -7.44 -3.35
CA VAL A 77 0.01 -8.11 -2.21
C VAL A 77 0.78 -9.36 -1.80
N GLU A 78 1.08 -10.24 -2.75
CA GLU A 78 1.86 -11.47 -2.51
C GLU A 78 3.23 -11.17 -1.90
N LYS A 79 3.88 -10.07 -2.31
CA LYS A 79 5.14 -9.65 -1.71
C LYS A 79 4.98 -9.20 -0.26
N PHE A 80 3.97 -8.40 0.06
CA PHE A 80 3.70 -7.99 1.46
C PHE A 80 3.43 -9.21 2.34
N GLN A 81 2.64 -10.16 1.85
CA GLN A 81 2.36 -11.43 2.55
C GLN A 81 3.65 -12.23 2.80
N ARG A 82 4.55 -12.31 1.81
CA ARG A 82 5.86 -12.98 1.99
C ARG A 82 6.81 -12.27 2.95
N LEU A 83 6.81 -10.94 2.97
CA LEU A 83 7.68 -10.14 3.84
C LEU A 83 7.19 -10.06 5.28
N TYR A 84 5.88 -10.19 5.50
CA TYR A 84 5.28 -10.03 6.82
C TYR A 84 4.58 -11.30 7.31
N SER A 85 3.37 -11.55 6.82
CA SER A 85 2.61 -12.79 7.04
C SER A 85 1.38 -12.78 6.12
N ALA A 86 0.95 -13.96 5.66
CA ALA A 86 -0.30 -14.11 4.91
C ALA A 86 -1.54 -13.82 5.77
N ASP A 87 -1.47 -14.05 7.07
CA ASP A 87 -2.62 -13.92 7.96
C ASP A 87 -2.91 -12.46 8.34
N THR A 88 -1.88 -11.62 8.43
CA THR A 88 -1.99 -10.21 8.83
C THR A 88 -2.14 -9.26 7.64
N VAL A 89 -1.76 -9.68 6.44
CA VAL A 89 -1.88 -8.87 5.22
C VAL A 89 -3.15 -9.25 4.46
N LYS A 90 -4.13 -8.35 4.47
CA LYS A 90 -5.38 -8.45 3.72
C LYS A 90 -5.37 -7.49 2.54
N ASP A 91 -6.13 -7.81 1.50
CA ASP A 91 -6.32 -6.96 0.34
C ASP A 91 -7.80 -6.66 0.08
N GLY A 92 -8.03 -5.60 -0.68
CA GLY A 92 -9.34 -5.31 -1.24
C GLY A 92 -9.57 -6.01 -2.58
N VAL A 93 -10.74 -5.80 -3.16
CA VAL A 93 -11.05 -6.29 -4.52
C VAL A 93 -10.67 -5.24 -5.55
N PHE A 94 -9.62 -5.51 -6.34
CA PHE A 94 -9.14 -4.57 -7.36
C PHE A 94 -10.27 -4.12 -8.31
N GLY A 95 -10.46 -2.80 -8.42
CA GLY A 95 -11.45 -2.19 -9.31
C GLY A 95 -12.90 -2.27 -8.83
N ALA A 96 -13.16 -2.87 -7.67
CA ALA A 96 -14.49 -2.84 -7.05
C ALA A 96 -14.73 -1.51 -6.31
N MET A 97 -15.99 -1.06 -6.27
CA MET A 97 -16.40 -0.02 -5.33
C MET A 97 -16.36 -0.60 -3.92
N MET A 98 -15.42 -0.14 -3.12
CA MET A 98 -15.24 -0.61 -1.74
C MET A 98 -15.63 0.48 -0.74
N LYS A 99 -16.38 0.07 0.30
CA LYS A 99 -16.59 0.90 1.49
C LYS A 99 -15.65 0.40 2.58
N VAL A 100 -14.57 1.16 2.82
CA VAL A 100 -13.62 0.86 3.89
C VAL A 100 -14.14 1.52 5.16
N LEU A 101 -14.52 0.72 6.16
CA LEU A 101 -14.92 1.18 7.49
C LEU A 101 -13.69 1.09 8.40
N PHE A 102 -13.41 2.16 9.14
CA PHE A 102 -12.31 2.26 10.11
C PHE A 102 -12.88 2.29 11.52
#